data_AF-A0A0F8Y615-F1
#
_entry.id   AF-A0A0F8Y615-F1
#
_cell.length_a   1.000
_cell.length_b   1.000
_cell.length_c   1.000
_cell.angle_alpha   90.00
_cell.angle_beta   90.00
_cell.angle_gamma   90.00
#
_symmetry.space_group_name_H-M   'P 1'
#
loop_
_entity.id
_entity.type
_entity.pdbx_description
1 polymer ?
#
loop_
_entity_poly.entity_id
_entity_poly.type
_entity_poly.pdbx_seq_one_letter_code
_entity_poly.pdbx_strand_id
1 'polypeptide(L)'
;PRHGDNRPSKVVVTNRSKPRLEEMQRIHRQLDYGVACEYHHCPTFEENDRVLATIRPSSLVMNATGLGKDRPGSPITDDGPFPEKGLAWDFNYRGDLKFLHQANAQQESRNLTVEDGWIYFVHGWSQVIAEVFHIEIGPEKIEELSCIAAEVR
;
A
#
# COMPACT_ATOMS: atom_id res chain seq x y z
N PRO A 1 -0.04 -13.89 -19.98
CA PRO A 1 0.25 -13.11 -18.76
C PRO A 1 -0.12 -13.90 -17.50
N ARG A 2 0.80 -14.05 -16.55
CA ARG A 2 0.75 -15.05 -15.44
C ARG A 2 -0.47 -14.96 -14.50
N HIS A 3 -1.25 -13.88 -14.57
CA HIS A 3 -2.45 -13.66 -13.73
C HIS A 3 -3.77 -13.46 -14.51
N GLY A 4 -3.79 -13.58 -15.84
CA GLY A 4 -5.04 -13.52 -16.64
C GLY A 4 -5.95 -12.34 -16.28
N ASP A 5 -7.22 -12.66 -16.00
CA ASP A 5 -8.29 -11.73 -15.59
C ASP A 5 -8.27 -11.39 -14.09
N ASN A 6 -7.37 -11.98 -13.29
CA ASN A 6 -7.19 -11.66 -11.88
C ASN A 6 -6.41 -10.33 -11.74
N ARG A 7 -7.09 -9.23 -12.06
CA ARG A 7 -6.56 -7.87 -12.05
C ARG A 7 -7.58 -6.91 -11.43
N PRO A 8 -7.13 -5.82 -10.80
CA PRO A 8 -8.05 -4.79 -10.36
C PRO A 8 -8.77 -4.17 -11.55
N SER A 9 -10.07 -3.88 -11.40
CA SER A 9 -10.85 -3.19 -12.43
C SER A 9 -10.42 -1.73 -12.66
N LYS A 10 -9.76 -1.12 -11.66
CA LYS A 10 -9.24 0.24 -11.69
C LYS A 10 -8.17 0.42 -10.61
N VAL A 11 -7.17 1.25 -10.90
CA VAL A 11 -6.22 1.79 -9.93
C VAL A 11 -6.46 3.29 -9.78
N VAL A 12 -6.56 3.77 -8.54
CA VAL A 12 -6.71 5.19 -8.23
C VAL A 12 -5.48 5.63 -7.45
N VAL A 13 -4.77 6.63 -7.95
CA VAL A 13 -3.56 7.17 -7.34
C VAL A 13 -3.82 8.58 -6.87
N THR A 14 -3.53 8.86 -5.61
CA THR A 14 -3.48 10.23 -5.08
C THR A 14 -2.05 10.64 -4.77
N ASN A 15 -1.76 11.93 -4.94
CA ASN A 15 -0.49 12.50 -4.46
C ASN A 15 -0.61 14.00 -4.25
N ARG A 16 0.13 14.53 -3.28
CA ARG A 16 0.26 15.99 -3.08
C ARG A 16 1.04 16.72 -4.16
N SER A 17 1.87 15.98 -4.93
CA SER A 17 2.77 16.54 -5.94
C SER A 17 2.27 16.21 -7.34
N LYS A 18 1.77 17.24 -8.04
CA LYS A 18 1.33 17.13 -9.44
C LYS A 18 2.43 16.60 -10.39
N PRO A 19 3.69 17.09 -10.35
CA PRO A 19 4.73 16.56 -11.24
C PRO A 19 4.99 15.05 -11.06
N ARG A 20 4.85 14.52 -9.83
CA ARG A 20 5.02 13.07 -9.58
C ARG A 20 3.88 12.25 -10.19
N LEU A 21 2.65 12.76 -10.17
CA LEU A 21 1.51 12.11 -10.82
C LEU A 21 1.68 12.09 -12.35
N GLU A 22 2.08 13.22 -12.93
CA GLU A 22 2.31 13.33 -14.38
C GLU A 22 3.41 12.36 -14.85
N GLU A 23 4.50 12.25 -14.08
CA GLU A 23 5.57 11.30 -14.39
C GLU A 23 5.11 9.84 -14.25
N MET A 24 4.37 9.51 -13.18
CA MET A 24 3.79 8.17 -13.02
C MET A 24 2.84 7.83 -14.17
N GLN A 25 2.00 8.78 -14.59
CA GLN A 25 1.11 8.62 -15.72
C GLN A 25 1.87 8.45 -17.04
N ARG A 26 3.00 9.14 -17.24
CA ARG A 26 3.88 8.95 -18.39
C ARG A 26 4.43 7.53 -18.41
N ILE A 27 4.94 7.03 -17.29
CA ILE A 27 5.50 5.68 -17.15
C ILE A 27 4.42 4.61 -17.36
N HIS A 28 3.25 4.75 -16.72
CA HIS A 28 2.17 3.77 -16.85
C HIS A 28 1.66 3.66 -18.30
N ARG A 29 1.62 4.76 -19.06
CA ARG A 29 1.28 4.75 -20.49
C ARG A 29 2.30 4.00 -21.35
N GLN A 30 3.57 3.96 -20.95
CA GLN A 30 4.61 3.23 -21.68
C GLN A 30 4.56 1.72 -21.40
N LEU A 31 4.10 1.32 -20.22
CA LEU A 31 4.10 -0.07 -19.77
C LEU A 31 2.83 -0.84 -20.20
N ASP A 32 1.76 -0.15 -20.56
CA ASP A 32 0.48 -0.68 -21.03
C ASP A 32 -0.01 -1.91 -20.23
N TYR A 33 -0.25 -1.70 -18.93
CA TYR A 33 -0.67 -2.76 -18.02
C TYR A 33 -2.09 -3.31 -18.27
N GLY A 34 -2.87 -2.71 -19.18
CA GLY A 34 -4.27 -3.09 -19.43
C GLY A 34 -5.21 -2.87 -18.24
N VAL A 35 -4.86 -1.98 -17.31
CA VAL A 35 -5.68 -1.61 -16.14
C VAL A 35 -5.94 -0.10 -16.17
N ALA A 36 -7.21 0.28 -16.03
CA ALA A 36 -7.60 1.70 -15.99
C ALA A 36 -6.98 2.38 -14.77
N CYS A 37 -6.27 3.49 -14.99
CA CYS A 37 -5.65 4.28 -13.93
C CYS A 37 -6.25 5.69 -13.87
N GLU A 38 -6.58 6.16 -12.66
CA GLU A 38 -6.97 7.54 -12.38
C GLU A 38 -5.93 8.19 -11.46
N TYR A 39 -5.67 9.48 -11.69
CA TYR A 39 -4.68 10.25 -10.94
C TYR A 39 -5.33 11.51 -10.40
N HIS A 40 -5.29 11.68 -9.08
CA HIS A 40 -5.91 12.80 -8.37
C HIS A 40 -4.83 13.59 -7.64
N HIS A 41 -4.71 14.88 -7.96
CA HIS A 41 -3.82 15.79 -7.24
C HIS A 41 -4.51 16.21 -5.93
N CYS A 42 -4.01 15.69 -4.82
CA CYS A 42 -4.57 15.89 -3.48
C CYS A 42 -3.50 16.52 -2.57
N PRO A 43 -3.29 17.85 -2.64
CA PRO A 43 -2.36 18.54 -1.75
C PRO A 43 -2.75 18.52 -0.27
N THR A 44 -4.03 18.33 0.08
CA THR A 44 -4.51 18.20 1.47
C THR A 44 -4.98 16.78 1.81
N PHE A 45 -5.09 16.47 3.10
CA PHE A 45 -5.53 15.14 3.56
C PHE A 45 -7.03 14.91 3.30
N GLU A 46 -7.85 15.95 3.44
CA GLU A 46 -9.29 15.91 3.19
C GLU A 46 -9.61 15.63 1.71
N GLU A 47 -8.72 16.02 0.80
CA GLU A 47 -8.84 15.64 -0.61
C GLU A 47 -8.59 14.15 -0.83
N ASN A 48 -7.67 13.53 -0.07
CA ASN A 48 -7.53 12.08 -0.09
C ASN A 48 -8.79 11.40 0.46
N ASP A 49 -9.40 11.94 1.53
CA ASP A 49 -10.65 11.38 2.09
C ASP A 49 -11.79 11.41 1.07
N ARG A 50 -11.91 12.51 0.31
CA ARG A 50 -12.91 12.61 -0.77
C ARG A 50 -12.70 11.55 -1.85
N VAL A 51 -11.47 11.29 -2.26
CA VAL A 51 -11.16 10.23 -3.22
C VAL A 51 -11.44 8.86 -2.60
N LEU A 52 -11.02 8.64 -1.36
CA LEU A 52 -11.23 7.40 -0.61
C LEU A 52 -12.72 7.05 -0.50
N ALA A 53 -13.58 8.05 -0.27
CA ALA A 53 -15.03 7.89 -0.22
C ALA A 53 -15.67 7.41 -1.55
N THR A 54 -14.96 7.51 -2.68
CA THR A 54 -15.42 6.98 -3.98
C THR A 54 -15.01 5.53 -4.24
N ILE A 55 -14.15 4.97 -3.39
CA ILE A 55 -13.60 3.63 -3.58
C ILE A 55 -14.68 2.58 -3.29
N ARG A 56 -14.79 1.61 -4.20
CA ARG A 56 -15.80 0.54 -4.10
C ARG A 56 -15.48 -0.42 -2.95
N PRO A 57 -16.49 -1.07 -2.36
CA PRO A 57 -16.28 -2.19 -1.45
C PRO A 57 -15.34 -3.27 -2.01
N SER A 58 -14.67 -4.00 -1.12
CA SER A 58 -13.69 -5.05 -1.46
C SER A 58 -12.49 -4.57 -2.28
N SER A 59 -12.12 -3.30 -2.12
CA SER A 59 -10.90 -2.72 -2.70
C SER A 59 -9.74 -2.72 -1.71
N LEU A 60 -8.53 -2.74 -2.26
CA LEU A 60 -7.29 -2.47 -1.54
C LEU A 60 -7.03 -0.96 -1.47
N VAL A 61 -6.79 -0.44 -0.26
CA VAL A 61 -6.34 0.93 0.00
C VAL A 61 -4.98 0.86 0.67
N MET A 62 -3.98 1.54 0.10
CA MET A 62 -2.61 1.44 0.60
C MET A 62 -1.95 2.80 0.86
N ASN A 63 -1.26 2.92 2.00
CA ASN A 63 -0.32 4.02 2.25
C ASN A 63 1.05 3.66 1.67
N ALA A 64 1.36 4.18 0.48
CA ALA A 64 2.66 4.04 -0.18
C ALA A 64 3.55 5.28 0.01
N THR A 65 3.40 6.00 1.14
CA THR A 65 4.18 7.20 1.48
C THR A 65 5.02 6.98 2.74
N GLY A 66 5.92 7.91 3.04
CA GLY A 66 6.67 7.91 4.30
C GLY A 66 5.89 8.47 5.51
N LEU A 67 4.62 8.89 5.36
CA LEU A 67 3.79 9.29 6.50
C LEU A 67 3.47 8.06 7.35
N GLY A 68 3.66 8.14 8.66
CA GLY A 68 3.55 7.01 9.58
C GLY A 68 4.91 6.42 9.99
N LYS A 69 6.00 6.83 9.31
CA LYS A 69 7.36 6.30 9.49
C LYS A 69 8.44 7.37 9.42
N ASP A 70 8.60 8.01 8.26
CA ASP A 70 9.62 9.03 8.02
C ASP A 70 9.17 10.39 8.57
N ARG A 71 7.85 10.60 8.61
CA ARG A 71 7.18 11.72 9.28
C ARG A 71 5.94 11.20 10.00
N PRO A 72 5.58 11.77 11.15
CA PRO A 72 4.36 11.36 11.86
C PRO A 72 3.11 11.68 11.03
N GLY A 73 2.03 10.96 11.33
CA GLY A 73 0.71 11.16 10.74
C GLY A 73 0.33 10.15 9.67
N SER A 74 -0.70 10.48 8.89
CA SER A 74 -1.33 9.62 7.89
C SER A 74 -1.63 10.43 6.63
N PRO A 75 -1.68 9.82 5.43
CA PRO A 75 -2.14 10.51 4.23
C PRO A 75 -3.65 10.85 4.25
N ILE A 76 -4.42 10.32 5.20
CA ILE A 76 -5.86 10.56 5.37
C ILE A 76 -6.16 11.13 6.75
N THR A 77 -7.30 11.80 6.89
CA THR A 77 -7.77 12.25 8.22
C THR A 77 -8.46 11.12 8.98
N ASP A 78 -8.85 11.39 10.22
CA ASP A 78 -9.59 10.42 11.03
C ASP A 78 -11.03 10.20 10.51
N ASP A 79 -11.52 11.08 9.62
CA ASP A 79 -12.83 10.98 8.96
C ASP A 79 -12.78 10.19 7.64
N GLY A 80 -11.59 9.78 7.17
CA GLY A 80 -11.39 9.05 5.92
C GLY A 80 -12.09 7.68 5.93
N PRO A 81 -13.11 7.43 5.08
CA PRO A 81 -13.91 6.21 5.18
C PRO A 81 -13.30 5.06 4.35
N PHE A 82 -12.72 4.06 5.01
CA PHE A 82 -12.26 2.87 4.30
C PHE A 82 -13.42 2.15 3.58
N PRO A 83 -13.17 1.49 2.43
CA PRO A 83 -14.22 0.74 1.74
C PRO A 83 -14.67 -0.47 2.55
N GLU A 84 -15.96 -0.77 2.56
CA GLU A 84 -16.48 -1.98 3.20
C GLU A 84 -15.83 -3.25 2.64
N LYS A 85 -15.56 -4.23 3.50
CA LYS A 85 -14.93 -5.50 3.16
C LYS A 85 -13.60 -5.34 2.42
N GLY A 86 -12.94 -4.19 2.61
CA GLY A 86 -11.68 -3.83 1.95
C GLY A 86 -10.45 -4.29 2.71
N LEU A 87 -9.30 -4.09 2.08
CA LEU A 87 -7.99 -4.29 2.69
C LEU A 87 -7.31 -2.94 2.86
N ALA A 88 -6.89 -2.61 4.08
CA ALA A 88 -6.07 -1.45 4.37
C ALA A 88 -4.63 -1.91 4.59
N TRP A 89 -3.68 -1.37 3.81
CA TRP A 89 -2.28 -1.78 3.88
C TRP A 89 -1.36 -0.59 4.03
N ASP A 90 -0.57 -0.53 5.10
CA ASP A 90 0.52 0.45 5.18
C ASP A 90 1.83 -0.19 4.71
N PHE A 91 2.55 0.42 3.77
CA PHE A 91 3.89 -0.04 3.38
C PHE A 91 4.90 0.15 4.52
N ASN A 92 4.57 0.97 5.50
CA ASN A 92 5.36 1.18 6.69
C ASN A 92 5.10 0.05 7.72
N TYR A 93 6.14 -0.26 8.49
CA TYR A 93 6.13 -1.32 9.51
C TYR A 93 6.69 -0.85 10.87
N ARG A 94 7.10 0.41 10.95
CA ARG A 94 7.65 1.07 12.13
C ARG A 94 7.28 2.56 12.12
N GLY A 95 7.27 3.17 13.30
CA GLY A 95 6.87 4.58 13.48
C GLY A 95 5.55 4.69 14.25
N ASP A 96 4.83 5.79 14.07
CA ASP A 96 3.53 6.00 14.72
C ASP A 96 2.37 5.32 13.97
N LEU A 97 2.56 4.95 12.70
CA LEU A 97 1.65 4.13 11.89
C LEU A 97 0.18 4.60 11.97
N LYS A 98 -0.06 5.91 11.97
CA LYS A 98 -1.40 6.49 12.19
C LYS A 98 -2.45 5.95 11.20
N PHE A 99 -2.06 5.65 9.96
CA PHE A 99 -2.94 5.03 8.96
C PHE A 99 -3.48 3.67 9.44
N LEU A 100 -2.66 2.82 10.07
CA LEU A 100 -3.11 1.55 10.65
C LEU A 100 -4.01 1.77 11.85
N HIS A 101 -3.75 2.77 12.70
CA HIS A 101 -4.67 3.12 13.79
C HIS A 101 -6.06 3.53 13.26
N GLN A 102 -6.10 4.34 12.20
CA GLN A 102 -7.35 4.75 11.53
C GLN A 102 -8.08 3.56 10.90
N ALA A 103 -7.35 2.64 10.27
CA ALA A 103 -7.92 1.41 9.71
C ALA A 103 -8.47 0.48 10.80
N ASN A 104 -7.71 0.26 11.88
CA ASN A 104 -8.13 -0.56 13.03
C ASN A 104 -9.39 -0.01 13.70
N ALA A 105 -9.52 1.33 13.83
CA ALA A 105 -10.72 1.96 14.36
C ALA A 105 -11.99 1.68 13.52
N GLN A 106 -11.83 1.29 12.25
CA GLN A 106 -12.92 0.97 11.33
C GLN A 106 -13.01 -0.54 11.02
N GLN A 107 -12.18 -1.37 11.64
CA GLN A 107 -11.99 -2.77 11.23
C GLN A 107 -13.27 -3.60 11.41
N GLU A 108 -13.87 -3.57 12.60
CA GLU A 108 -15.09 -4.32 12.90
C GLU A 108 -16.29 -3.79 12.11
N SER A 109 -16.49 -2.47 12.13
CA SER A 109 -17.67 -1.82 11.52
C SER A 109 -17.71 -1.95 9.99
N ARG A 110 -16.54 -2.10 9.35
CA ARG A 110 -16.43 -2.22 7.90
C ARG A 110 -15.91 -3.57 7.42
N ASN A 111 -15.68 -4.53 8.31
CA ASN A 111 -15.09 -5.83 8.00
C ASN A 111 -13.76 -5.72 7.22
N LEU A 112 -12.83 -4.90 7.72
CA LEU A 112 -11.54 -4.66 7.06
C LEU A 112 -10.54 -5.77 7.39
N THR A 113 -9.70 -6.08 6.41
CA THR A 113 -8.39 -6.69 6.65
C THR A 113 -7.37 -5.57 6.77
N VAL A 114 -6.56 -5.58 7.84
CA VAL A 114 -5.56 -4.53 8.11
C VAL A 114 -4.20 -5.19 8.16
N GLU A 115 -3.28 -4.73 7.32
CA GLU A 115 -1.93 -5.29 7.19
C GLU A 115 -0.88 -4.19 7.28
N ASP A 116 0.27 -4.50 7.89
CA ASP A 116 1.44 -3.62 7.92
C ASP A 116 2.46 -3.98 6.83
N GLY A 117 3.55 -3.21 6.77
CA GLY A 117 4.58 -3.37 5.74
C GLY A 117 5.62 -4.43 6.06
N TRP A 118 5.52 -5.15 7.18
CA TRP A 118 6.63 -5.98 7.69
C TRP A 118 6.99 -7.10 6.73
N ILE A 119 6.01 -7.87 6.30
CA ILE A 119 6.21 -8.99 5.37
C ILE A 119 6.80 -8.45 4.05
N TYR A 120 6.27 -7.33 3.54
CA TYR A 120 6.80 -6.70 2.34
C TYR A 120 8.26 -6.23 2.50
N PHE A 121 8.61 -5.70 3.67
CA PHE A 121 9.99 -5.33 3.98
C PHE A 121 10.92 -6.55 3.97
N VAL A 122 10.55 -7.65 4.63
CA VAL A 122 11.37 -8.87 4.67
C VAL A 122 11.52 -9.44 3.26
N HIS A 123 10.42 -9.62 2.54
CA HIS A 123 10.45 -10.10 1.16
C HIS A 123 11.33 -9.19 0.27
N GLY A 124 11.18 -7.87 0.36
CA GLY A 124 11.96 -6.92 -0.43
C GLY A 124 13.46 -7.02 -0.16
N TRP A 125 13.88 -7.10 1.10
CA TRP A 125 15.29 -7.24 1.46
C TRP A 125 15.86 -8.61 1.11
N SER A 126 15.10 -9.69 1.31
CA SER A 126 15.52 -11.02 0.89
C SER A 126 15.80 -11.07 -0.61
N GLN A 127 14.99 -10.43 -1.45
CA GLN A 127 15.23 -10.36 -2.90
C GLN A 127 16.52 -9.60 -3.25
N VAL A 128 16.82 -8.48 -2.57
CA VAL A 128 18.08 -7.73 -2.77
C VAL A 128 19.28 -8.54 -2.31
N ILE A 129 19.19 -9.21 -1.17
CA ILE A 129 20.27 -10.08 -0.65
C ILE A 129 20.54 -11.23 -1.63
N ALA A 130 19.49 -11.88 -2.13
CA ALA A 130 19.60 -12.94 -3.12
C ALA A 130 20.38 -12.48 -4.36
N GLU A 131 20.06 -11.29 -4.88
CA GLU A 131 20.73 -10.70 -6.05
C GLU A 131 22.19 -10.36 -5.77
N VAL A 132 22.49 -9.68 -4.65
CA VAL A 132 23.85 -9.21 -4.31
C VAL A 132 24.80 -10.37 -4.03
N PHE A 133 24.33 -11.41 -3.34
CA PHE A 133 25.15 -12.55 -2.94
C PHE A 133 25.05 -13.72 -3.92
N HIS A 134 24.23 -13.61 -4.97
CA HIS A 134 23.98 -14.67 -5.95
C HIS A 134 23.54 -15.99 -5.28
N ILE A 135 22.67 -15.88 -4.26
CA ILE A 135 22.10 -17.03 -3.56
C ILE A 135 20.61 -17.15 -3.86
N GLU A 136 20.10 -18.37 -3.88
CA GLU A 136 18.66 -18.61 -4.03
C GLU A 136 17.98 -18.52 -2.66
N ILE A 137 17.01 -17.61 -2.54
CA ILE A 137 16.13 -17.51 -1.37
C ILE A 137 14.70 -17.81 -1.83
N GLY A 138 14.35 -19.11 -1.82
CA GLY A 138 13.03 -19.59 -2.19
C GLY A 138 11.95 -19.27 -1.14
N PRO A 139 10.65 -19.51 -1.46
CA PRO A 139 9.52 -19.14 -0.61
C PRO A 139 9.61 -19.65 0.84
N GLU A 140 10.00 -20.90 1.03
CA GLU A 140 10.17 -21.52 2.36
C GLU A 140 11.23 -20.78 3.19
N LYS A 141 12.33 -20.37 2.55
CA LYS A 141 13.42 -19.64 3.22
C LYS A 141 12.97 -18.22 3.58
N ILE A 142 12.17 -17.57 2.73
CA ILE A 142 11.62 -16.24 3.05
C ILE A 142 10.66 -16.31 4.23
N GLU A 143 9.81 -17.34 4.29
CA GLU A 143 8.92 -17.56 5.42
C GLU A 143 9.70 -17.79 6.72
N GLU A 144 10.72 -18.66 6.68
CA GLU A 144 11.63 -18.88 7.81
C GLU A 144 12.30 -17.58 8.28
N LEU A 145 12.87 -16.81 7.34
CA LEU A 145 13.51 -15.51 7.64
C LEU A 145 12.50 -14.50 8.22
N SER A 146 11.25 -14.51 7.74
CA SER A 146 10.18 -13.64 8.23
C SER A 146 9.80 -13.99 9.68
N CYS A 147 9.70 -15.28 10.00
CA CYS A 147 9.45 -15.77 11.35
C CYS A 147 10.58 -15.37 12.31
N ILE A 148 11.85 -15.63 11.94
CA ILE A 148 13.02 -15.27 12.77
C ILE A 148 13.08 -13.76 13.00
N ALA A 149 12.86 -12.95 11.95
CA ALA A 149 12.91 -11.51 12.07
C ALA A 149 11.78 -10.95 12.97
N ALA A 150 10.61 -11.62 12.99
CA ALA A 150 9.49 -11.21 13.85
C ALA A 150 9.77 -11.41 15.35
N GLU A 151 10.67 -12.33 15.73
CA GLU A 151 11.05 -12.59 17.13
C GLU A 151 11.83 -11.43 17.77
N VAL A 152 12.45 -10.57 16.96
CA VAL A 152 13.29 -9.45 17.40
C VAL A 152 12.64 -8.08 17.16
N ARG A 153 11.34 -8.07 16.85
CA ARG A 153 10.55 -6.87 16.54
C ARG A 153 10.26 -6.01 17.77
#